data_AF-A0A484NQT2-F1
#
_entry.id   AF-A0A484NQT2-F1
#
_cell.length_a   1.000
_cell.length_b   1.000
_cell.length_c   1.000
_cell.angle_alpha   90.00
_cell.angle_beta   90.00
_cell.angle_gamma   90.00
#
_symmetry.space_group_name_H-M   'P 1'
#
loop_
_entity.id
_entity.type
_entity.pdbx_description
1 polymer ?
#
loop_
_entity_poly.entity_id
_entity_poly.type
_entity_poly.pdbx_seq_one_letter_code
_entity_poly.pdbx_strand_id
1 'polypeptide(L)'
;MVSKGIGIMLGIALANYTRSSTPLLLTSFGMITWIHMFCNLKSYQAIQLRNLNPYRASLLFSEYLLSGSVPSIKEVNGEEPLFPAVPLLHLKSADKVQSEVLSTEAKKAAAHIVGRLQLGSKLSDIASNKEDVIAMFDLFKNEQYILAEHEGRFCVVLKENSSQQDMLKSLFHVNYLYWLERNAGIVSSGVRSDCRPGGRLQMSLQYVEREFEHVKNDSEVVGWVADGLIARPLPNRICPGYPTAFPAGSG
;
A
#
# COMPACT_ATOMS: atom_id res chain seq x y z
N MET A 1 39.12 -13.80 3.91
CA MET A 1 39.67 -14.67 2.83
C MET A 1 39.47 -16.16 3.10
N VAL A 2 39.41 -16.61 4.35
CA VAL A 2 39.20 -18.02 4.74
C VAL A 2 37.86 -18.62 4.27
N SER A 3 36.76 -17.84 4.28
CA SER A 3 35.43 -18.33 3.87
C SER A 3 35.34 -18.72 2.39
N LYS A 4 36.07 -18.03 1.50
CA LYS A 4 36.10 -18.34 0.06
C LYS A 4 36.82 -19.66 -0.23
N GLY A 5 37.88 -19.97 0.52
CA GLY A 5 38.64 -21.22 0.36
C GLY A 5 37.87 -22.46 0.80
N ILE A 6 37.12 -22.35 1.90
CA ILE A 6 36.30 -23.46 2.43
C ILE A 6 35.21 -23.85 1.43
N GLY A 7 34.50 -22.88 0.85
CA GLY A 7 33.44 -23.15 -0.12
C GLY A 7 33.94 -23.86 -1.38
N ILE A 8 35.11 -23.47 -1.88
CA ILE A 8 35.74 -24.11 -3.06
C ILE A 8 36.15 -25.54 -2.74
N MET A 9 36.80 -25.78 -1.59
CA MET A 9 37.19 -27.12 -1.17
C MET A 9 35.98 -28.04 -1.00
N LEU A 10 34.91 -27.55 -0.36
CA LEU A 10 33.66 -28.30 -0.16
C LEU A 10 32.99 -28.64 -1.51
N GLY A 11 32.99 -27.68 -2.45
CA GLY A 11 32.46 -27.88 -3.80
C GLY A 11 33.23 -28.95 -4.59
N ILE A 12 34.56 -28.94 -4.50
CA ILE A 12 35.42 -29.96 -5.15
C ILE A 12 35.18 -31.34 -4.53
N ALA A 13 35.12 -31.44 -3.20
CA ALA A 13 34.85 -32.69 -2.49
C ALA A 13 33.48 -33.27 -2.88
N LEU A 14 32.45 -32.43 -2.92
CA LEU A 14 31.11 -32.82 -3.31
C LEU A 14 31.05 -33.26 -4.78
N ALA A 15 31.70 -32.54 -5.70
CA ALA A 15 31.75 -32.91 -7.12
C ALA A 15 32.45 -34.26 -7.36
N ASN A 16 33.50 -34.56 -6.57
CA ASN A 16 34.15 -35.87 -6.61
C ASN A 16 33.23 -36.99 -6.09
N TYR A 17 32.46 -36.72 -5.04
CA TYR A 17 31.53 -37.68 -4.44
C TYR A 17 30.31 -37.97 -5.34
N THR A 18 29.80 -36.96 -6.05
CA THR A 18 28.61 -37.09 -6.91
C THR A 18 28.90 -37.57 -8.33
N ARG A 19 30.18 -37.65 -8.73
CA ARG A 19 30.62 -37.97 -10.11
C ARG A 19 29.99 -39.24 -10.70
N SER A 20 29.79 -40.27 -9.89
CA SER A 20 29.37 -41.61 -10.37
C SER A 20 27.85 -41.82 -10.38
N SER A 21 27.06 -40.85 -9.91
CA SER A 21 25.62 -41.04 -9.68
C SER A 21 24.82 -39.79 -10.05
N THR A 22 24.10 -39.85 -11.17
CA THR A 22 23.14 -38.83 -11.61
C THR A 22 22.09 -38.48 -10.54
N PRO A 23 21.46 -39.43 -9.81
CA PRO A 23 20.50 -39.05 -8.78
C PRO A 23 21.17 -38.29 -7.63
N LEU A 24 22.39 -38.67 -7.25
CA LEU A 24 23.15 -37.98 -6.18
C LEU A 24 23.60 -36.58 -6.60
N LEU A 25 23.92 -36.40 -7.88
CA LEU A 25 24.21 -35.09 -8.46
C LEU A 25 22.97 -34.18 -8.43
N LEU A 26 21.81 -34.68 -8.86
CA LEU A 26 20.55 -33.92 -8.86
C LEU A 26 20.11 -33.53 -7.45
N THR A 27 20.20 -34.44 -6.48
CA THR A 27 19.86 -34.13 -5.07
C THR A 27 20.81 -33.09 -4.48
N SER A 28 22.11 -33.22 -4.73
CA SER A 28 23.11 -32.26 -4.25
C SER A 28 22.92 -30.87 -4.88
N PHE A 29 22.65 -30.81 -6.19
CA PHE A 29 22.33 -29.57 -6.89
C PHE A 29 21.05 -28.93 -6.33
N GLY A 30 19.99 -29.71 -6.14
CA GLY A 30 18.73 -29.25 -5.57
C GLY A 30 18.89 -28.69 -4.16
N MET A 31 19.63 -29.39 -3.30
CA MET A 31 19.91 -28.95 -1.92
C MET A 31 20.70 -27.64 -1.87
N ILE A 32 21.79 -27.53 -2.66
CA ILE A 32 22.58 -26.30 -2.73
C ILE A 32 21.73 -25.14 -3.26
N THR A 33 20.95 -25.38 -4.32
CA THR A 33 20.06 -24.37 -4.90
C THR A 33 19.03 -23.91 -3.87
N TRP A 34 18.42 -24.83 -3.14
CA TRP A 34 17.49 -24.52 -2.05
C TRP A 34 18.14 -23.65 -0.97
N ILE A 35 19.34 -24.02 -0.50
CA ILE A 35 20.08 -23.25 0.51
C ILE A 35 20.40 -21.85 -0.02
N HIS A 36 20.90 -21.73 -1.26
CA HIS A 36 21.21 -20.45 -1.88
C HIS A 36 19.96 -19.56 -2.01
N MET A 37 18.83 -20.12 -2.47
CA MET A 37 17.56 -19.40 -2.53
C MET A 37 17.07 -18.98 -1.15
N PHE A 38 17.19 -19.84 -0.13
CA PHE A 38 16.83 -19.51 1.24
C PHE A 38 17.68 -18.37 1.81
N CYS A 39 19.01 -18.42 1.64
CA CYS A 39 19.91 -17.36 2.07
C CYS A 39 19.61 -16.03 1.36
N ASN A 40 19.35 -16.07 0.05
CA ASN A 40 18.97 -14.88 -0.70
C ASN A 40 17.64 -14.31 -0.19
N LEU A 41 16.64 -15.16 0.06
CA LEU A 41 15.35 -14.73 0.61
C LEU A 41 15.50 -14.07 1.97
N LYS A 42 16.31 -14.65 2.86
CA LYS A 42 16.63 -14.07 4.17
C LYS A 42 17.39 -12.75 4.05
N SER A 43 18.31 -12.65 3.10
CA SER A 43 19.02 -11.39 2.81
C SER A 43 18.07 -10.30 2.33
N TYR A 44 17.10 -10.63 1.46
CA TYR A 44 16.06 -9.69 1.02
C TYR A 44 15.16 -9.26 2.18
N GLN A 45 14.73 -10.20 3.04
CA GLN A 45 13.92 -9.90 4.23
C GLN A 45 14.62 -9.00 5.25
N ALA A 46 15.96 -8.96 5.26
CA ALA A 46 16.72 -8.10 6.15
C ALA A 46 16.75 -6.62 5.68
N ILE A 47 16.35 -6.34 4.44
CA ILE A 47 16.33 -4.99 3.89
C ILE A 47 15.15 -4.22 4.50
N GLN A 48 15.46 -3.12 5.18
CA GLN A 48 14.46 -2.21 5.73
C GLN A 48 14.15 -1.11 4.72
N LEU A 49 13.10 -1.33 3.93
CA LEU A 49 12.64 -0.36 2.95
C LEU A 49 11.87 0.77 3.64
N ARG A 50 12.32 2.01 3.44
CA ARG A 50 11.77 3.22 4.07
C ARG A 50 10.65 3.89 3.25
N ASN A 51 10.54 3.57 1.96
CA ASN A 51 9.50 4.13 1.09
C ASN A 51 8.16 3.44 1.34
N LEU A 52 7.04 4.09 1.09
CA LEU A 52 5.72 3.51 1.32
C LEU A 52 5.13 2.96 0.02
N ASN A 53 4.76 1.68 -0.01
CA ASN A 53 3.90 1.09 -1.05
C ASN A 53 2.47 0.90 -0.50
N PRO A 54 1.48 0.49 -1.31
CA PRO A 54 0.09 0.38 -0.85
C PRO A 54 -0.09 -0.51 0.38
N TYR A 55 0.62 -1.64 0.47
CA TYR A 55 0.49 -2.54 1.62
C TYR A 55 1.12 -1.94 2.88
N ARG A 56 2.36 -1.45 2.78
CA ARG A 56 3.08 -0.88 3.93
C ARG A 56 2.40 0.39 4.45
N ALA A 57 1.93 1.26 3.56
CA ALA A 57 1.13 2.43 3.94
C ALA A 57 -0.20 2.03 4.58
N SER A 58 -0.92 1.03 4.03
CA SER A 58 -2.18 0.60 4.63
C SER A 58 -1.99 -0.01 6.02
N LEU A 59 -0.93 -0.81 6.22
CA LEU A 59 -0.61 -1.36 7.52
C LEU A 59 -0.22 -0.28 8.53
N LEU A 60 0.64 0.66 8.12
CA LEU A 60 1.04 1.80 8.95
C LEU A 60 -0.17 2.63 9.37
N PHE A 61 -1.01 3.03 8.41
CA PHE A 61 -2.18 3.87 8.67
C PHE A 61 -3.26 3.12 9.47
N SER A 62 -3.49 1.84 9.20
CA SER A 62 -4.44 1.03 9.97
C SER A 62 -4.00 0.89 11.43
N GLU A 63 -2.70 0.70 11.69
CA GLU A 63 -2.17 0.68 13.05
C GLU A 63 -2.31 2.05 13.72
N TYR A 64 -1.94 3.14 13.04
CA TYR A 64 -2.10 4.50 13.55
C TYR A 64 -3.56 4.81 13.91
N LEU A 65 -4.53 4.42 13.10
CA LEU A 65 -5.95 4.63 13.37
C LEU A 65 -6.49 3.80 14.54
N LEU A 66 -5.81 2.71 14.91
CA LEU A 66 -6.21 1.83 16.02
C LEU A 66 -5.51 2.19 17.34
N SER A 67 -4.19 2.45 17.28
CA SER A 67 -3.36 2.67 18.47
C SER A 67 -2.92 4.12 18.67
N GLY A 68 -3.08 4.98 17.67
CA GLY A 68 -2.57 6.35 17.68
C GLY A 68 -1.06 6.45 17.52
N SER A 69 -0.36 5.33 17.27
CA SER A 69 1.10 5.27 17.18
C SER A 69 1.54 4.86 15.77
N VAL A 70 2.64 5.44 15.28
CA VAL A 70 3.21 5.04 13.99
C VAL A 70 4.19 3.87 14.20
N PRO A 71 3.97 2.71 13.56
CA PRO A 71 4.84 1.55 13.73
C PRO A 71 6.21 1.73 13.06
N SER A 72 7.19 0.97 13.56
CA SER A 72 8.56 1.05 13.07
C SER A 72 8.73 0.40 11.70
N ILE A 73 9.74 0.86 10.95
CA ILE A 73 10.10 0.32 9.63
C ILE A 73 10.33 -1.20 9.66
N LYS A 74 10.92 -1.70 10.74
CA LYS A 74 11.22 -3.12 10.91
C LYS A 74 9.95 -3.96 11.12
N GLU A 75 8.99 -3.43 11.87
CA GLU A 75 7.71 -4.12 12.15
C GLU A 75 6.91 -4.29 10.88
N VAL A 76 6.69 -3.20 10.13
CA VAL A 76 5.87 -3.19 8.92
C VAL A 76 6.51 -4.00 7.79
N ASN A 77 7.81 -3.81 7.50
CA ASN A 77 8.48 -4.61 6.47
C ASN A 77 8.49 -6.11 6.83
N GLY A 78 8.54 -6.44 8.12
CA GLY A 78 8.48 -7.82 8.60
C GLY A 78 7.11 -8.48 8.47
N GLU A 79 6.05 -7.75 8.12
CA GLU A 79 4.71 -8.30 7.82
C GLU A 79 4.39 -8.26 6.32
N GLU A 80 5.23 -7.65 5.49
CA GLU A 80 4.98 -7.54 4.06
C GLU A 80 5.01 -8.92 3.38
N PRO A 81 3.98 -9.27 2.57
CA PRO A 81 3.96 -10.53 1.84
C PRO A 81 5.06 -10.56 0.77
N LEU A 82 5.96 -11.53 0.87
CA LEU A 82 7.03 -11.73 -0.12
C LEU A 82 6.51 -12.13 -1.51
N PHE A 83 5.43 -12.92 -1.54
CA PHE A 83 4.82 -13.40 -2.77
C PHE A 83 3.32 -13.06 -2.79
N PRO A 84 2.96 -11.80 -3.10
CA PRO A 84 1.56 -11.36 -3.09
C PRO A 84 0.67 -12.19 -4.03
N ALA A 85 1.23 -12.67 -5.14
CA ALA A 85 0.50 -13.45 -6.15
C ALA A 85 0.29 -14.92 -5.76
N VAL A 86 0.97 -15.43 -4.72
CA VAL A 86 0.86 -16.83 -4.29
C VAL A 86 0.70 -16.89 -2.76
N PRO A 87 -0.52 -16.66 -2.23
CA PRO A 87 -0.77 -16.61 -0.79
C PRO A 87 -0.39 -17.89 -0.05
N LEU A 88 -0.39 -19.03 -0.74
CA LEU A 88 0.00 -20.33 -0.17
C LEU A 88 1.51 -20.41 0.15
N LEU A 89 2.34 -19.63 -0.55
CA LEU A 89 3.78 -19.52 -0.31
C LEU A 89 4.12 -18.38 0.66
N HIS A 90 3.15 -17.90 1.44
CA HIS A 90 3.37 -16.89 2.47
C HIS A 90 4.17 -17.51 3.63
N LEU A 91 5.47 -17.66 3.41
CA LEU A 91 6.42 -18.23 4.35
C LEU A 91 6.61 -17.24 5.51
N LYS A 92 5.74 -17.32 6.50
CA LYS A 92 5.95 -16.61 7.76
C LYS A 92 7.24 -17.15 8.38
N SER A 93 8.19 -16.25 8.62
CA SER A 93 9.40 -16.61 9.34
C SER A 93 9.02 -17.13 10.73
N ALA A 94 9.37 -18.37 11.05
CA ALA A 94 9.03 -19.05 12.30
C ALA A 94 9.59 -18.36 13.57
N ASP A 95 10.50 -17.40 13.42
CA ASP A 95 11.11 -16.62 14.53
C ASP A 95 10.17 -15.58 15.18
N LYS A 96 8.97 -15.33 14.65
CA LYS A 96 8.13 -14.20 15.07
C LYS A 96 7.07 -14.55 16.14
N VAL A 97 7.37 -15.46 17.05
CA VAL A 97 6.43 -15.91 18.11
C VAL A 97 6.42 -14.99 19.35
N GLN A 98 7.33 -14.03 19.48
CA GLN A 98 7.51 -13.31 20.76
C GLN A 98 7.26 -11.79 20.77
N SER A 99 6.73 -11.20 19.70
CA SER A 99 6.28 -9.80 19.79
C SER A 99 5.27 -9.49 18.69
N GLU A 100 3.97 -9.70 18.96
CA GLU A 100 2.92 -9.09 18.12
C GLU A 100 2.87 -7.59 18.44
N VAL A 101 3.85 -6.84 17.91
CA VAL A 101 3.89 -5.38 18.04
C VAL A 101 2.78 -4.72 17.21
N LEU A 102 2.40 -5.36 16.10
CA LEU A 102 1.32 -4.89 15.21
C LEU A 102 0.03 -5.67 15.46
N SER A 103 -1.09 -4.95 15.53
CA SER A 103 -2.42 -5.51 15.76
C SER A 103 -2.82 -6.47 14.63
N THR A 104 -3.50 -7.57 15.00
CA THR A 104 -4.02 -8.51 14.00
C THR A 104 -5.12 -7.87 13.15
N GLU A 105 -5.85 -6.92 13.72
CA GLU A 105 -6.88 -6.11 13.09
C GLU A 105 -6.25 -5.19 12.03
N ALA A 106 -5.13 -4.52 12.35
CA ALA A 106 -4.38 -3.70 11.39
C ALA A 106 -3.88 -4.52 10.19
N LYS A 107 -3.36 -5.73 10.44
CA LYS A 107 -2.90 -6.65 9.38
C LYS A 107 -4.04 -7.08 8.45
N LYS A 108 -5.21 -7.43 9.03
CA LYS A 108 -6.41 -7.79 8.26
C LYS A 108 -6.93 -6.59 7.47
N ALA A 109 -6.95 -5.41 8.07
CA ALA A 109 -7.36 -4.17 7.43
C ALA A 109 -6.48 -3.87 6.21
N ALA A 110 -5.15 -3.91 6.36
CA ALA A 110 -4.22 -3.67 5.28
C ALA A 110 -4.41 -4.61 4.09
N ALA A 111 -4.56 -5.92 4.34
CA ALA A 111 -4.81 -6.91 3.29
C ALA A 111 -6.14 -6.63 2.55
N HIS A 112 -7.19 -6.30 3.29
CA HIS A 112 -8.52 -6.04 2.72
C HIS A 112 -8.56 -4.73 1.93
N ILE A 113 -7.92 -3.68 2.44
CA ILE A 113 -7.79 -2.38 1.77
C ILE A 113 -7.04 -2.54 0.46
N VAL A 114 -5.87 -3.19 0.46
CA VAL A 114 -5.09 -3.41 -0.77
C VAL A 114 -5.87 -4.22 -1.79
N GLY A 115 -6.65 -5.21 -1.37
CA GLY A 115 -7.50 -6.00 -2.27
C GLY A 115 -8.67 -5.22 -2.89
N ARG A 116 -9.15 -4.16 -2.22
CA ARG A 116 -10.26 -3.29 -2.67
C ARG A 116 -9.79 -2.00 -3.34
N LEU A 117 -8.53 -1.62 -3.16
CA LEU A 117 -8.00 -0.34 -3.61
C LEU A 117 -7.81 -0.32 -5.13
N GLN A 118 -8.36 0.70 -5.78
CA GLN A 118 -8.14 0.98 -7.19
C GLN A 118 -7.69 2.43 -7.38
N LEU A 119 -6.40 2.64 -7.64
CA LEU A 119 -5.82 3.95 -7.92
C LEU A 119 -5.90 4.26 -9.42
N GLY A 120 -6.35 5.47 -9.79
CA GLY A 120 -6.47 5.91 -11.18
C GLY A 120 -7.75 5.42 -11.88
N SER A 121 -8.84 5.20 -11.14
CA SER A 121 -10.14 4.84 -11.73
C SER A 121 -10.66 5.95 -12.66
N LYS A 122 -11.57 5.60 -13.58
CA LYS A 122 -12.26 6.62 -14.38
C LYS A 122 -13.35 7.26 -13.54
N LEU A 123 -13.63 8.54 -13.79
CA LEU A 123 -14.76 9.22 -13.17
C LEU A 123 -16.10 8.57 -13.54
N SER A 124 -16.21 8.05 -14.77
CA SER A 124 -17.39 7.31 -15.25
C SER A 124 -17.68 6.03 -14.45
N ASP A 125 -16.68 5.47 -13.79
CA ASP A 125 -16.83 4.23 -13.03
C ASP A 125 -17.46 4.50 -11.65
N ILE A 126 -17.43 5.76 -11.18
CA ILE A 126 -17.89 6.11 -9.83
C ILE A 126 -19.08 7.07 -9.81
N ALA A 127 -19.30 7.84 -10.87
CA ALA A 127 -20.38 8.81 -10.95
C ALA A 127 -21.42 8.37 -11.98
N SER A 128 -22.67 8.20 -11.54
CA SER A 128 -23.77 7.71 -12.37
C SER A 128 -24.53 8.83 -13.09
N ASN A 129 -24.50 10.04 -12.54
CA ASN A 129 -25.23 11.19 -13.07
C ASN A 129 -24.42 12.49 -12.91
N LYS A 130 -24.90 13.58 -13.49
CA LYS A 130 -24.22 14.88 -13.47
C LYS A 130 -24.16 15.47 -12.06
N GLU A 131 -25.17 15.22 -11.24
CA GLU A 131 -25.28 15.74 -9.88
C GLU A 131 -24.23 15.11 -8.95
N ASP A 132 -23.96 13.82 -9.11
CA ASP A 132 -22.90 13.09 -8.40
C ASP A 132 -21.54 13.70 -8.73
N VAL A 133 -21.29 13.94 -10.03
CA VAL A 133 -20.06 14.58 -10.50
C VAL A 133 -19.88 15.94 -9.82
N ILE A 134 -20.90 16.80 -9.86
CA ILE A 134 -20.85 18.14 -9.24
C ILE A 134 -20.56 18.02 -7.74
N ALA A 135 -21.28 17.16 -7.02
CA ALA A 135 -21.09 16.97 -5.58
C ALA A 135 -19.66 16.51 -5.22
N MET A 136 -19.08 15.61 -6.02
CA MET A 136 -17.71 15.15 -5.81
C MET A 136 -16.67 16.25 -6.09
N PHE A 137 -16.84 17.00 -7.17
CA PHE A 137 -15.93 18.10 -7.51
C PHE A 137 -16.00 19.23 -6.46
N ASP A 138 -17.19 19.54 -5.96
CA ASP A 138 -17.38 20.55 -4.92
C ASP A 138 -16.71 20.12 -3.60
N LEU A 139 -16.87 18.85 -3.21
CA LEU A 139 -16.29 18.32 -1.99
C LEU A 139 -14.75 18.26 -2.07
N PHE A 140 -14.21 17.68 -3.14
CA PHE A 140 -12.78 17.48 -3.33
C PHE A 140 -12.08 18.63 -4.06
N LYS A 141 -12.64 19.84 -4.05
CA LYS A 141 -12.10 20.99 -4.81
C LYS A 141 -10.64 21.31 -4.47
N ASN A 142 -10.26 21.15 -3.20
CA ASN A 142 -8.92 21.48 -2.70
C ASN A 142 -7.93 20.29 -2.77
N GLU A 143 -8.42 19.09 -3.07
CA GLU A 143 -7.59 17.88 -3.12
C GLU A 143 -7.17 17.56 -4.55
N GLN A 144 -6.03 16.89 -4.76
CA GLN A 144 -5.63 16.43 -6.10
C GLN A 144 -6.18 15.05 -6.47
N TYR A 145 -7.17 14.57 -5.72
CA TYR A 145 -7.83 13.29 -5.98
C TYR A 145 -9.32 13.39 -5.65
N ILE A 146 -10.09 12.44 -6.15
CA ILE A 146 -11.50 12.22 -5.82
C ILE A 146 -11.62 10.76 -5.37
N LEU A 147 -12.41 10.52 -4.33
CA LEU A 147 -12.58 9.18 -3.74
C LEU A 147 -14.07 8.82 -3.67
N ALA A 148 -14.40 7.61 -4.08
CA ALA A 148 -15.71 6.99 -3.89
C ALA A 148 -15.57 5.49 -3.68
N GLU A 149 -16.59 4.90 -3.05
CA GLU A 149 -16.77 3.46 -3.02
C GLU A 149 -17.73 3.04 -4.13
N HIS A 150 -17.32 2.09 -4.97
CA HIS A 150 -18.14 1.53 -6.04
C HIS A 150 -17.93 0.01 -6.10
N GLU A 151 -19.02 -0.77 -6.10
CA GLU A 151 -18.99 -2.24 -6.13
C GLU A 151 -18.06 -2.87 -5.08
N GLY A 152 -18.04 -2.30 -3.88
CA GLY A 152 -17.18 -2.77 -2.78
C GLY A 152 -15.69 -2.47 -3.00
N ARG A 153 -15.31 -1.64 -3.96
CA ARG A 153 -13.93 -1.17 -4.17
C ARG A 153 -13.78 0.29 -3.78
N PHE A 154 -12.60 0.65 -3.30
CA PHE A 154 -12.21 2.03 -3.05
C PHE A 154 -11.57 2.60 -4.31
N CYS A 155 -12.35 3.37 -5.07
CA CYS A 155 -11.95 3.95 -6.33
C CYS A 155 -11.41 5.36 -6.12
N VAL A 156 -10.11 5.53 -6.36
CA VAL A 156 -9.45 6.84 -6.34
C VAL A 156 -9.26 7.32 -7.77
N VAL A 157 -9.87 8.46 -8.09
CA VAL A 157 -9.68 9.16 -9.36
C VAL A 157 -8.63 10.26 -9.14
N LEU A 158 -7.57 10.23 -9.92
CA LEU A 158 -6.46 11.18 -9.77
C LEU A 158 -6.66 12.39 -10.68
N LYS A 159 -6.42 13.60 -10.17
CA LYS A 159 -6.36 14.80 -11.01
C LYS A 159 -5.03 14.85 -11.77
N GLU A 160 -4.98 15.62 -12.84
CA GLU A 160 -3.79 15.74 -13.71
C GLU A 160 -2.53 16.06 -12.91
N ASN A 161 -2.62 17.03 -12.00
CA ASN A 161 -1.52 17.51 -11.16
C ASN A 161 -1.28 16.68 -9.87
N SER A 162 -1.91 15.51 -9.74
CA SER A 162 -1.75 14.67 -8.54
C SER A 162 -0.33 14.14 -8.39
N SER A 163 0.29 14.50 -7.27
CA SER A 163 1.63 14.09 -6.84
C SER A 163 1.62 12.73 -6.13
N GLN A 164 2.81 12.22 -5.81
CA GLN A 164 2.94 10.99 -5.01
C GLN A 164 2.44 11.19 -3.57
N GLN A 165 2.57 12.39 -3.01
CA GLN A 165 2.03 12.73 -1.68
C GLN A 165 0.50 12.73 -1.71
N ASP A 166 -0.12 13.25 -2.77
CA ASP A 166 -1.58 13.20 -2.94
C ASP A 166 -2.08 11.75 -3.02
N MET A 167 -1.34 10.87 -3.71
CA MET A 167 -1.65 9.44 -3.71
C MET A 167 -1.53 8.82 -2.31
N LEU A 168 -0.52 9.21 -1.52
CA LEU A 168 -0.37 8.75 -0.14
C LEU A 168 -1.52 9.25 0.75
N LYS A 169 -1.90 10.52 0.63
CA LYS A 169 -3.05 11.12 1.31
C LYS A 169 -4.36 10.43 0.93
N SER A 170 -4.54 10.10 -0.36
CA SER A 170 -5.70 9.34 -0.81
C SER A 170 -5.77 7.95 -0.18
N LEU A 171 -4.63 7.30 0.03
CA LEU A 171 -4.57 6.00 0.69
C LEU A 171 -4.86 6.11 2.19
N PHE A 172 -4.37 7.16 2.87
CA PHE A 172 -4.78 7.45 4.25
C PHE A 172 -6.30 7.66 4.35
N HIS A 173 -6.88 8.39 3.41
CA HIS A 173 -8.33 8.58 3.31
C HIS A 173 -9.07 7.24 3.15
N VAL A 174 -8.59 6.35 2.28
CA VAL A 174 -9.15 4.99 2.13
C VAL A 174 -9.06 4.18 3.43
N ASN A 175 -7.93 4.26 4.16
CA ASN A 175 -7.77 3.58 5.44
C ASN A 175 -8.80 4.09 6.46
N TYR A 176 -9.03 5.40 6.51
CA TYR A 176 -10.05 5.97 7.39
C TYR A 176 -11.48 5.58 6.98
N LEU A 177 -11.79 5.54 5.68
CA LEU A 177 -13.08 5.03 5.20
C LEU A 177 -13.32 3.57 5.61
N TYR A 178 -12.29 2.74 5.53
CA TYR A 178 -12.36 1.35 5.98
C TYR A 178 -12.54 1.26 7.50
N TRP A 179 -11.84 2.11 8.25
CA TRP A 179 -12.00 2.19 9.71
C TRP A 179 -13.43 2.61 10.09
N LEU A 180 -14.03 3.57 9.40
CA LEU A 180 -15.44 3.97 9.59
C LEU A 180 -16.42 2.82 9.31
N GLU A 181 -16.19 2.07 8.23
CA GLU A 181 -16.99 0.89 7.85
C GLU A 181 -16.95 -0.18 8.94
N ARG A 182 -15.76 -0.44 9.50
CA ARG A 182 -15.54 -1.57 10.44
C ARG A 182 -15.78 -1.23 11.90
N ASN A 183 -15.40 -0.04 12.35
CA ASN A 183 -15.43 0.33 13.77
C ASN A 183 -16.61 1.23 14.13
N ALA A 184 -17.09 2.07 13.19
CA ALA A 184 -18.23 2.98 13.42
C ALA A 184 -19.53 2.50 12.78
N GLY A 185 -19.50 1.44 11.96
CA GLY A 185 -20.67 0.94 11.22
C GLY A 185 -21.19 1.91 10.15
N ILE A 186 -20.39 2.91 9.76
CA ILE A 186 -20.76 3.92 8.76
C ILE A 186 -20.36 3.40 7.38
N VAL A 187 -21.35 2.88 6.66
CA VAL A 187 -21.20 2.33 5.30
C VAL A 187 -21.56 3.35 4.22
N SER A 188 -21.15 3.10 2.98
CA SER A 188 -21.52 3.94 1.84
C SER A 188 -23.03 3.92 1.64
N SER A 189 -23.63 5.10 1.54
CA SER A 189 -25.05 5.28 1.27
C SER A 189 -25.34 5.78 -0.15
N GLY A 190 -24.27 5.95 -0.95
CA GLY A 190 -24.29 6.55 -2.28
C GLY A 190 -23.50 7.85 -2.34
N VAL A 191 -22.97 8.18 -3.52
CA VAL A 191 -22.06 9.33 -3.71
C VAL A 191 -22.68 10.64 -3.22
N ARG A 192 -23.93 10.92 -3.63
CA ARG A 192 -24.61 12.18 -3.27
C ARG A 192 -24.85 12.34 -1.78
N SER A 193 -25.27 11.29 -1.08
CA SER A 193 -25.50 11.35 0.37
C SER A 193 -24.18 11.40 1.13
N ASP A 194 -23.18 10.67 0.68
CA ASP A 194 -21.85 10.66 1.31
C ASP A 194 -21.13 12.02 1.15
N CYS A 195 -21.40 12.78 0.09
CA CYS A 195 -20.81 14.10 -0.13
C CYS A 195 -21.53 15.26 0.59
N ARG A 196 -22.75 15.05 1.07
CA ARG A 196 -23.53 16.10 1.76
C ARG A 196 -22.96 16.40 3.16
N PRO A 197 -23.36 17.54 3.77
CA PRO A 197 -23.11 17.81 5.19
C PRO A 197 -23.46 16.62 6.10
N GLY A 198 -22.48 16.11 6.84
CA GLY A 198 -22.62 14.92 7.70
C GLY A 198 -22.55 13.57 6.97
N GLY A 199 -22.31 13.58 5.65
CA GLY A 199 -22.10 12.38 4.85
C GLY A 199 -20.73 11.75 5.10
N ARG A 200 -20.62 10.45 4.80
CA ARG A 200 -19.41 9.65 5.05
C ARG A 200 -18.15 10.25 4.42
N LEU A 201 -18.20 10.63 3.13
CA LEU A 201 -17.05 11.19 2.40
C LEU A 201 -16.69 12.60 2.91
N GLN A 202 -17.67 13.39 3.32
CA GLN A 202 -17.40 14.70 3.89
C GLN A 202 -16.71 14.60 5.26
N MET A 203 -17.25 13.77 6.16
CA MET A 203 -16.65 13.55 7.48
C MET A 203 -15.23 12.96 7.38
N SER A 204 -15.02 12.02 6.45
CA SER A 204 -13.70 11.42 6.23
C SER A 204 -12.71 12.40 5.63
N LEU A 205 -13.14 13.28 4.72
CA LEU A 205 -12.28 14.35 4.20
C LEU A 205 -11.84 15.31 5.31
N GLN A 206 -12.77 15.76 6.17
CA GLN A 206 -12.44 16.65 7.30
C GLN A 206 -11.49 16.01 8.30
N TYR A 207 -11.59 14.69 8.53
CA TYR A 207 -10.63 13.97 9.36
C TYR A 207 -9.24 13.95 8.70
N VAL A 208 -9.18 13.61 7.41
CA VAL A 208 -7.92 13.52 6.65
C VAL A 208 -7.21 14.88 6.55
N GLU A 209 -7.95 15.96 6.30
CA GLU A 209 -7.39 17.32 6.25
C GLU A 209 -6.75 17.74 7.57
N ARG A 210 -7.26 17.24 8.72
CA ARG A 210 -6.70 17.52 10.04
C ARG A 210 -5.54 16.60 10.40
N GLU A 211 -5.68 15.31 10.15
CA GLU A 211 -4.79 14.29 10.72
C GLU A 211 -3.65 13.87 9.80
N PHE A 212 -3.76 14.10 8.49
CA PHE A 212 -2.77 13.58 7.54
C PHE A 212 -1.36 14.15 7.76
N GLU A 213 -1.24 15.45 8.05
CA GLU A 213 0.06 16.06 8.31
C GLU A 213 0.66 15.57 9.64
N HIS A 214 -0.16 15.25 10.64
CA HIS A 214 0.31 14.66 11.90
C HIS A 214 0.91 13.28 11.68
N VAL A 215 0.15 12.35 11.07
CA VAL A 215 0.65 10.99 10.79
C VAL A 215 1.86 11.02 9.86
N LYS A 216 1.91 11.95 8.89
CA LYS A 216 3.07 12.13 8.01
C LYS A 216 4.32 12.52 8.80
N ASN A 217 4.23 13.57 9.62
CA ASN A 217 5.36 14.05 10.43
C ASN A 217 5.83 12.96 11.41
N ASP A 218 4.91 12.28 12.09
CA ASP A 218 5.24 11.19 13.01
C ASP A 218 5.91 10.02 12.27
N SER A 219 5.47 9.73 11.04
CA SER A 219 6.11 8.74 10.18
C SER A 219 7.55 9.11 9.82
N GLU A 220 7.82 10.37 9.51
CA GLU A 220 9.16 10.87 9.21
C GLU A 220 10.09 10.79 10.42
N VAL A 221 9.58 11.09 11.63
CA VAL A 221 10.33 10.96 12.90
C VAL A 221 10.74 9.51 13.16
N VAL A 222 9.86 8.55 12.88
CA VAL A 222 10.14 7.10 12.98
C VAL A 222 11.07 6.62 11.84
N GLY A 223 11.28 7.45 10.82
CA GLY A 223 12.22 7.24 9.73
C GLY A 223 11.58 6.81 8.42
N TRP A 224 10.27 6.77 8.27
CA TRP A 224 9.64 6.55 6.98
C TRP A 224 9.93 7.71 6.02
N VAL A 225 10.01 7.40 4.73
CA VAL A 225 10.00 8.43 3.66
C VAL A 225 8.54 8.64 3.28
N ALA A 226 7.92 9.66 3.88
CA ALA A 226 6.50 9.97 3.73
C ALA A 226 6.20 11.00 2.62
N ASP A 227 7.18 11.25 1.73
CA ASP A 227 7.06 12.16 0.58
C ASP A 227 6.07 11.67 -0.48
N GLY A 228 5.71 10.37 -0.44
CA GLY A 228 4.70 9.85 -1.35
C GLY A 228 4.55 8.34 -1.38
N LEU A 229 3.54 7.91 -2.13
CA LEU A 229 3.21 6.50 -2.34
C LEU A 229 3.88 5.95 -3.59
N ILE A 230 4.68 4.91 -3.43
CA ILE A 230 5.24 4.11 -4.51
C ILE A 230 4.18 3.09 -4.95
N ALA A 231 3.33 3.51 -5.89
CA ALA A 231 2.29 2.69 -6.50
C ALA A 231 2.28 2.88 -8.02
N ARG A 232 1.68 1.90 -8.71
CA ARG A 232 1.39 2.00 -10.14
C ARG A 232 -0.12 2.21 -10.32
N PRO A 233 -0.60 3.47 -10.40
CA PRO A 233 -2.01 3.73 -10.68
C PRO A 233 -2.36 3.30 -12.11
N LEU A 234 -3.66 3.11 -12.35
CA LEU A 234 -4.23 3.02 -13.70
C LEU A 234 -3.96 4.33 -14.48
N PRO A 235 -3.96 4.28 -15.82
CA PRO A 235 -3.51 5.42 -16.64
C PRO A 235 -4.48 6.61 -16.67
N ASN A 236 -5.63 6.53 -15.98
CA ASN A 236 -6.65 7.57 -16.07
C ASN A 236 -6.34 8.70 -15.10
N ARG A 237 -6.35 9.93 -15.62
CA ARG A 237 -6.34 11.17 -14.85
C ARG A 237 -7.40 12.10 -15.40
N ILE A 238 -7.96 12.93 -14.52
CA ILE A 238 -8.96 13.94 -14.91
C ILE A 238 -8.32 15.34 -14.88
N CYS A 239 -8.65 16.14 -15.88
CA CYS A 239 -8.41 17.57 -15.87
C CYS A 239 -9.75 18.25 -15.54
N PRO A 240 -9.94 18.79 -14.32
CA PRO A 240 -11.07 19.65 -14.06
C PRO A 240 -10.90 20.88 -14.95
N GLY A 241 -11.72 21.01 -15.99
CA GLY A 241 -11.69 22.18 -16.85
C GLY A 241 -12.02 23.41 -16.00
N TYR A 242 -11.01 24.16 -15.59
CA TYR A 242 -11.24 25.52 -15.13
C TYR A 242 -11.71 26.30 -16.35
N PRO A 243 -12.80 27.09 -16.25
CA PRO A 243 -13.15 28.00 -17.32
C PRO A 243 -11.96 28.94 -17.50
N THR A 244 -11.18 28.71 -18.54
CA THR A 244 -10.22 29.69 -19.03
C THR A 244 -11.01 30.96 -19.24
N ALA A 245 -10.66 32.03 -18.52
CA ALA A 245 -11.09 33.36 -18.89
C ALA A 245 -10.76 33.52 -20.37
N PHE A 246 -11.81 33.60 -21.21
CA PHE A 246 -11.65 33.87 -22.62
C PHE A 246 -10.72 35.08 -22.75
N PRO A 247 -9.65 35.03 -23.57
CA PRO A 247 -8.92 36.25 -23.87
C PRO A 247 -9.95 37.20 -24.49
N ALA A 248 -10.19 38.31 -23.81
CA ALA A 248 -10.99 39.39 -24.35
C ALA A 248 -10.42 39.72 -25.73
N GLY A 249 -11.23 39.54 -26.77
CA GLY A 249 -10.84 39.84 -28.13
C GLY A 249 -10.30 41.26 -28.19
N SER A 250 -9.04 41.40 -28.58
CA SER A 250 -8.56 42.63 -29.19
C SER A 250 -9.17 42.71 -30.59
N GLY A 251 -9.85 43.83 -30.85
CA GLY A 251 -10.57 44.11 -32.09
C GLY A 251 -9.71 44.28 -33.33
#